data_AF-A0A0B4DTJ8-F1
#
_entry.id   AF-A0A0B4DTJ8-F1
#
_cell.length_a   1.000
_cell.length_b   1.000
_cell.length_c   1.000
_cell.angle_alpha   90.00
_cell.angle_beta   90.00
_cell.angle_gamma   90.00
#
_symmetry.space_group_name_H-M   'P 1'
#
loop_
_entity.id
_entity.type
_entity.pdbx_description
1 polymer ?
#
loop_
_entity_poly.entity_id
_entity_poly.type
_entity_poly.pdbx_seq_one_letter_code
_entity_poly.pdbx_strand_id
1 'polypeptide(L)' 'MCIAFVMLLGFGFDCEIHEGFANPCVVLGQDLGETAYTMGVLAAWGPLIFGPVSMGAGLLWGLAIALSRYLAARR' A
#
# COMPACT_ATOMS: atom_id res chain seq x y z
N MET A 1 1.98 -4.39 -1.36
CA MET A 1 3.21 -4.83 -2.06
C MET A 1 4.26 -3.74 -2.18
N CYS A 2 3.89 -2.47 -2.46
CA CYS A 2 4.87 -1.38 -2.56
C CYS A 2 5.67 -1.12 -1.27
N ILE A 3 5.01 -1.18 -0.10
CA ILE A 3 5.68 -1.03 1.21
C ILE A 3 6.79 -2.08 1.38
N ALA A 4 6.50 -3.35 1.07
CA ALA A 4 7.48 -4.43 1.21
C ALA A 4 8.66 -4.26 0.23
N PHE A 5 8.40 -3.81 -0.99
CA PHE A 5 9.43 -3.52 -1.98
C PHE A 5 10.36 -2.39 -1.53
N VAL A 6 9.80 -1.28 -1.04
CA VAL A 6 10.53 -0.12 -0.50
C VAL A 6 11.36 -0.53 0.72
N MET A 7 10.79 -1.33 1.65
CA MET A 7 11.55 -1.85 2.79
C MET A 7 12.70 -2.76 2.36
N LEU A 8 12.51 -3.59 1.34
CA LEU A 8 13.56 -4.47 0.84
C LEU A 8 14.70 -3.65 0.22
N LEU A 9 14.39 -2.62 -0.57
CA LEU A 9 15.40 -1.71 -1.13
C LEU A 9 16.16 -0.95 -0.03
N GLY A 10 15.45 -0.44 0.98
CA GLY A 10 16.06 0.27 2.09
C GLY A 10 16.94 -0.63 2.96
N PHE A 11 16.37 -1.68 3.56
CA PHE A 11 17.10 -2.53 4.51
C PHE A 11 18.00 -3.57 3.84
N GLY A 12 17.67 -4.01 2.63
CA GLY A 12 18.41 -5.07 1.93
C GLY A 12 19.54 -4.56 1.04
N PHE A 13 19.39 -3.36 0.48
CA PHE A 13 20.36 -2.77 -0.47
C PHE A 13 20.88 -1.40 -0.03
N ASP A 14 20.53 -0.94 1.17
CA ASP A 14 20.96 0.35 1.75
C ASP A 14 20.58 1.56 0.89
N CYS A 15 19.47 1.45 0.14
CA CYS A 15 19.02 2.53 -0.72
C CYS A 15 18.20 3.57 0.05
N GLU A 16 18.63 4.83 -0.04
CA GLU A 16 17.88 5.96 0.51
C GLU A 16 16.75 6.38 -0.44
N ILE A 17 15.52 6.34 0.07
CA ILE A 17 14.29 6.63 -0.69
C ILE A 17 13.71 7.93 -0.16
N HIS A 18 13.64 8.94 -1.01
CA HIS A 18 13.04 10.23 -0.68
C HIS A 18 11.65 10.36 -1.29
N GLU A 19 10.83 11.21 -0.68
CA GLU A 19 9.46 11.45 -1.11
C GLU A 19 9.33 12.55 -2.17
N GLY A 20 10.38 13.36 -2.34
CA GLY A 20 10.36 14.55 -3.21
C GLY A 20 11.28 14.49 -4.44
N PHE A 21 12.15 13.49 -4.54
CA PHE A 21 13.03 13.30 -5.70
C PHE A 21 13.51 11.86 -5.82
N ALA A 22 13.90 11.47 -7.03
CA ALA A 22 14.51 10.18 -7.31
C ALA A 22 16.00 10.19 -6.98
N ASN A 23 16.40 9.35 -6.03
CA ASN A 23 17.80 9.12 -5.68
C ASN A 23 18.30 7.87 -6.40
N PRO A 24 19.48 7.90 -7.06
CA PRO A 24 20.01 6.73 -7.76
C PRO A 24 20.24 5.58 -6.79
N CYS A 25 19.65 4.42 -7.10
CA CYS A 25 19.75 3.20 -6.32
C CYS A 25 20.11 2.07 -7.27
N VAL A 26 21.40 1.69 -7.31
CA VAL A 26 21.90 0.67 -8.22
C VAL A 26 21.86 -0.68 -7.55
N VAL A 27 20.92 -1.52 -7.97
CA VAL A 27 20.78 -2.90 -7.48
C VAL A 27 21.13 -3.84 -8.61
N LEU A 28 22.10 -4.74 -8.39
CA LEU A 28 22.56 -5.71 -9.39
C LEU A 28 22.94 -5.06 -10.75
N GLY A 29 23.44 -3.82 -10.72
CA GLY A 29 23.83 -3.07 -11.92
C GLY A 29 22.66 -2.44 -12.70
N GLN A 30 21.45 -2.44 -12.16
CA GLN A 30 20.30 -1.70 -12.69
C GLN A 30 19.97 -0.53 -11.78
N ASP A 31 19.78 0.66 -12.37
CA ASP A 31 19.29 1.82 -11.61
C ASP A 31 17.79 1.69 -11.40
N LEU A 32 17.41 1.46 -10.15
CA LEU A 32 16.03 1.37 -9.70
C LEU A 32 15.56 2.64 -9.00
N GLY A 33 16.33 3.73 -9.02
CA GLY A 33 16.05 4.96 -8.28
C GLY A 33 14.66 5.53 -8.56
N GLU A 34 14.26 5.60 -9.83
CA GLU A 34 12.93 6.11 -10.18
C GLU A 34 11.79 5.18 -9.80
N THR A 35 11.99 3.87 -9.95
CA THR A 35 11.04 2.88 -9.45
C THR A 35 10.93 2.92 -7.93
N ALA A 36 12.04 3.11 -7.21
CA ALA A 36 12.06 3.21 -5.76
C ALA A 36 11.31 4.47 -5.28
N TYR A 37 11.50 5.59 -5.97
CA TYR A 37 10.79 6.84 -5.72
C TYR A 37 9.28 6.70 -5.91
N THR A 38 8.84 6.29 -7.10
CA THR A 38 7.42 6.13 -7.43
C THR A 38 6.72 5.14 -6.49
N MET A 39 7.38 4.02 -6.16
CA MET A 39 6.87 3.03 -5.22
C MET A 39 6.89 3.53 -3.77
N GLY A 40 7.87 4.36 -3.40
CA GLY A 40 7.95 5.05 -2.11
C GLY A 40 6.77 5.99 -1.89
N VAL A 41 6.46 6.82 -2.89
CA VAL A 41 5.28 7.70 -2.86
C VAL A 41 3.99 6.89 -2.72
N LEU A 42 3.81 5.83 -3.52
CA LEU A 42 2.64 4.98 -3.40
C LEU A 42 2.58 4.22 -2.07
N ALA A 43 3.72 3.85 -1.49
CA ALA A 43 3.78 3.16 -0.20
C ALA A 43 3.40 4.09 0.97
N ALA A 44 3.86 5.34 0.95
CA ALA A 44 3.55 6.33 1.97
C ALA A 44 2.11 6.85 1.86
N TRP A 45 1.68 7.23 0.65
CA TRP A 45 0.42 7.94 0.43
C TRP A 45 -0.73 7.04 0.00
N GLY A 46 -0.44 5.89 -0.61
CA GLY A 46 -1.46 4.95 -1.07
C GLY A 46 -2.39 4.46 0.03
N PRO A 47 -1.89 3.99 1.19
CA PRO A 47 -2.74 3.58 2.31
C PRO A 47 -3.60 4.72 2.86
N LEU A 48 -3.10 5.96 2.83
CA LEU A 48 -3.84 7.12 3.31
C LEU A 48 -5.05 7.43 2.41
N ILE A 49 -4.88 7.31 1.10
CA ILE A 49 -5.94 7.58 0.11
C ILE A 49 -6.93 6.41 0.02
N PHE A 50 -6.42 5.19 -0.14
CA PHE A 50 -7.25 4.01 -0.41
C PHE A 50 -7.71 3.28 0.86
N GLY A 51 -7.04 3.47 1.99
CA GLY A 51 -7.37 2.82 3.26
C GLY A 51 -8.79 3.12 3.75
N PRO A 52 -9.21 4.40 3.86
CA PRO A 52 -10.56 4.74 4.32
C PRO A 52 -11.65 4.17 3.41
N VAL A 53 -11.44 4.24 2.09
CA VAL A 53 -12.40 3.75 1.09
C VAL A 53 -12.54 2.23 1.15
N SER A 54 -11.41 1.50 1.14
CA SER A 54 -11.42 0.05 1.18
C SER A 54 -11.96 -0.50 2.50
N MET A 55 -11.57 0.10 3.63
CA MET A 55 -12.03 -0.30 4.95
C MET A 55 -13.51 0.04 5.15
N GLY A 56 -13.95 1.23 4.71
CA GLY A 56 -15.35 1.64 4.74
C GLY A 56 -16.25 0.75 3.90
N ALA A 57 -15.84 0.43 2.67
CA ALA A 57 -16.56 -0.50 1.81
C ALA A 57 -16.66 -1.91 2.44
N GLY A 58 -15.57 -2.42 3.00
CA GLY A 58 -15.55 -3.71 3.70
C GLY A 58 -16.48 -3.73 4.93
N LEU A 59 -16.49 -2.66 5.72
CA LEU A 59 -17.37 -2.50 6.88
C LEU A 59 -18.84 -2.47 6.47
N LEU A 60 -19.20 -1.66 5.47
CA LEU A 60 -20.57 -1.57 4.96
C LEU A 60 -21.04 -2.91 4.39
N TRP A 61 -20.18 -3.61 3.65
CA TRP A 61 -20.47 -4.94 3.14
C TRP A 61 -20.70 -5.94 4.27
N GLY A 62 -19.82 -5.95 5.28
CA GLY A 62 -19.93 -6.83 6.44
C GLY A 62 -21.25 -6.59 7.21
N LEU A 63 -21.60 -5.32 7.42
CA LEU A 63 -22.87 -4.92 8.04
C LEU A 63 -24.06 -5.37 7.21
N ALA A 64 -24.04 -5.19 5.88
CA ALA A 64 -25.12 -5.62 5.00
C ALA A 64 -25.34 -7.15 5.05
N ILE A 65 -24.26 -7.93 5.11
CA ILE A 65 -24.34 -9.40 5.29
C ILE A 65 -24.91 -9.74 6.67
N ALA A 66 -24.40 -9.12 7.73
CA ALA A 66 -24.89 -9.39 9.09
C ALA A 66 -26.39 -9.08 9.22
N LEU A 67 -26.82 -7.93 8.66
CA LEU A 67 -28.20 -7.49 8.69
C LEU A 67 -29.11 -8.41 7.87
N SER A 68 -28.70 -8.79 6.65
CA SER A 68 -29.46 -9.73 5.81
C SER A 68 -29.63 -11.10 6.46
N ARG A 69 -28.57 -11.63 7.10
CA ARG A 69 -28.64 -12.89 7.86
C ARG A 69 -29.50 -12.78 9.10
N TYR A 70 -29.42 -11.67 9.83
CA TYR A 70 -30.26 -11.41 10.99
C TYR A 70 -31.75 -11.36 10.62
N LEU A 71 -32.08 -10.64 9.54
CA LEU A 71 -33.46 -10.56 9.06
C LEU A 71 -33.96 -11.91 8.54
N ALA A 72 -33.13 -12.69 7.84
CA ALA A 72 -33.49 -14.02 7.38
C ALA A 72 -33.74 -15.01 8.54
N ALA A 73 -32.96 -14.92 9.62
CA ALA A 73 -33.15 -15.76 10.81
C ALA A 73 -34.38 -15.39 11.65
N ARG A 74 -34.92 -14.16 11.47
CA ARG A 74 -36.09 -13.65 12.18
C ARG A 74 -37.41 -13.85 11.43
N ARG A 75 -37.33 -14.34 10.19
CA ARG A 75 -38.46 -14.61 9.31
C ARG A 75 -38.73 -16.11 9.28
#